data_AF-A0A2K3P7K9-F1
#
_entry.id   AF-A0A2K3P7K9-F1
#
_cell.length_a   1.000
_cell.length_b   1.000
_cell.length_c   1.000
_cell.angle_alpha   90.00
_cell.angle_beta   90.00
_cell.angle_gamma   90.00
#
_symmetry.space_group_name_H-M   'P 1'
#
loop_
_entity.id
_entity.type
_entity.pdbx_description
1 polymer ?
#
loop_
_entity_poly.entity_id
_entity_poly.type
_entity_poly.pdbx_seq_one_letter_code
_entity_poly.pdbx_strand_id
1 'polypeptide(L)'
;EVFENNKQDITVAMMKNYPLLLRKFISDKAKVSLLVEIVLSMKLELYSMKRQEQNFKNVLQLMKEAFFKHGDKDPLRACVKAIHFCCTESQGELQDFARNKLKELEDEIIAKLKSAIREVVDGGDEYSLLVNLRRLYELQLSRYVPIDNLYEEIVMVLRDFRNMEDEVVGLLLQNMYFHLAWSVQSIIDGESVSAASLNSIVSKRDTLLQELVYFVNLATESNEGGKGGSELAGRVCIVLPETWCLLKMEKYRKTELERLGYQPNADVVQKFWELCQQQLNVSDEVEDDDVNKDVTKEYSEETNKCAVLLAACKLIASNIVPKDYLAPEVISHFVMHGAHVADIIKHLITFLKKREDDWSAIFLEALKKAYHWHTVDSSGNEDISSENSFLECKNLAVELSGTFIGAARNKHMSDILKLVKDGIEYAFVDAPKQLSFLEAAVVHFVPKLPASDVLKM
;
A
#
# COMPACT_ATOMS: atom_id res chain seq x y z
N GLU A 1 -6.92 -34.39 16.23
CA GLU A 1 -6.60 -35.12 17.47
C GLU A 1 -5.13 -34.94 17.89
N VAL A 2 -4.13 -35.37 17.10
CA VAL A 2 -2.70 -35.22 17.44
C VAL A 2 -2.29 -33.77 17.75
N PHE A 3 -2.71 -32.81 16.91
CA PHE A 3 -2.42 -31.39 17.12
C PHE A 3 -3.01 -30.84 18.43
N GLU A 4 -4.22 -31.28 18.77
CA GLU A 4 -4.94 -30.87 19.98
C GLU A 4 -4.33 -31.45 21.25
N ASN A 5 -3.76 -32.66 21.16
CA ASN A 5 -3.00 -33.27 22.25
C ASN A 5 -1.66 -32.54 22.43
N ASN A 6 -0.96 -32.20 21.34
CA ASN A 6 0.29 -31.44 21.41
C ASN A 6 0.12 -30.07 22.08
N LYS A 7 -0.96 -29.33 21.75
CA LYS A 7 -1.27 -28.04 22.42
C LYS A 7 -1.47 -28.20 23.92
N GLN A 8 -2.14 -29.27 24.34
CA GLN A 8 -2.36 -29.57 25.75
C GLN A 8 -1.04 -29.85 26.47
N ASP A 9 -0.17 -30.68 25.90
CA ASP A 9 1.12 -31.03 26.50
C ASP A 9 2.04 -29.80 26.63
N ILE A 10 2.11 -28.98 25.57
CA ILE A 10 2.84 -27.70 25.60
C ILE A 10 2.32 -26.81 26.73
N THR A 11 0.99 -26.68 26.85
CA THR A 11 0.38 -25.82 27.86
C THR A 11 0.72 -26.29 29.27
N VAL A 12 0.58 -27.59 29.55
CA VAL A 12 0.89 -28.17 30.87
C VAL A 12 2.37 -28.02 31.23
N ALA A 13 3.26 -28.20 30.25
CA ALA A 13 4.70 -28.03 30.47
C ALA A 13 5.09 -26.56 30.74
N MET A 14 4.43 -25.61 30.06
CA MET A 14 4.86 -24.22 30.03
C MET A 14 4.11 -23.30 31.02
N MET A 15 2.87 -23.61 31.41
CA MET A 15 1.99 -22.68 32.15
C MET A 15 2.61 -22.05 33.42
N LYS A 16 3.54 -22.73 34.10
CA LYS A 16 4.24 -22.19 35.28
C LYS A 16 5.53 -21.43 34.95
N ASN A 17 6.30 -21.92 33.97
CA ASN A 17 7.63 -21.40 33.65
C ASN A 17 7.58 -20.31 32.57
N TYR A 18 6.51 -20.24 31.79
CA TYR A 18 6.36 -19.30 30.68
C TYR A 18 6.46 -17.83 31.14
N PRO A 19 5.74 -17.36 32.17
CA PRO A 19 5.93 -15.99 32.65
C PRO A 19 7.37 -15.70 33.13
N LEU A 20 8.08 -16.68 33.70
CA LEU A 20 9.47 -16.51 34.11
C LEU A 20 10.41 -16.36 32.90
N LEU A 21 10.18 -17.19 31.88
CA LEU A 21 10.94 -17.14 30.63
C LEU A 21 10.72 -15.81 29.91
N LEU A 22 9.47 -15.38 29.77
CA LEU A 22 9.11 -14.13 29.13
C LEU A 22 9.72 -12.95 29.88
N ARG A 23 9.61 -12.90 31.22
CA ARG A 23 10.23 -11.86 32.04
C ARG A 23 11.75 -11.78 31.86
N LYS A 24 12.43 -12.92 31.79
CA LYS A 24 13.89 -12.98 31.64
C LYS A 24 14.38 -12.37 30.32
N PHE A 25 13.61 -12.54 29.24
CA PHE A 25 14.01 -12.13 27.89
C PHE A 25 13.13 -11.03 27.30
N ILE A 26 12.34 -10.34 28.13
CA ILE A 26 11.38 -9.32 27.68
C ILE A 26 12.05 -8.16 26.94
N SER A 27 13.32 -7.86 27.24
CA SER A 27 14.09 -6.79 26.59
C SER A 27 14.82 -7.25 25.33
N ASP A 28 14.85 -8.55 25.04
CA ASP A 28 15.65 -9.12 23.97
C ASP A 28 14.86 -9.06 22.65
N LYS A 29 15.20 -8.09 21.80
CA LYS A 29 14.54 -7.84 20.51
C LYS A 29 14.50 -9.08 19.60
N ALA A 30 15.53 -9.93 19.63
CA ALA A 30 15.60 -11.12 18.78
C ALA A 30 14.74 -12.28 19.30
N LYS A 31 14.40 -12.28 20.60
CA LYS A 31 13.68 -13.41 21.23
C LYS A 31 12.24 -13.08 21.58
N VAL A 32 11.93 -11.82 21.90
CA VAL A 32 10.65 -11.42 22.48
C VAL A 32 9.46 -11.84 21.61
N SER A 33 9.54 -11.66 20.29
CA SER A 33 8.46 -12.03 19.36
C SER A 33 8.16 -13.53 19.43
N LEU A 34 9.20 -14.35 19.34
CA LEU A 34 9.09 -15.82 19.41
C LEU A 34 8.53 -16.27 20.77
N LEU A 35 8.98 -15.64 21.86
CA LEU A 35 8.53 -15.99 23.20
C LEU A 35 7.07 -15.62 23.42
N VAL A 36 6.65 -14.42 23.02
CA VAL A 36 5.26 -13.96 23.16
C VAL A 36 4.29 -14.84 22.36
N GLU A 37 4.68 -15.26 21.16
CA GLU A 37 3.85 -16.09 20.30
C GLU A 37 3.66 -17.54 20.79
N ILE A 38 4.41 -18.01 21.79
CA ILE A 38 4.20 -19.34 22.40
C ILE A 38 2.75 -19.51 22.85
N VAL A 39 2.10 -18.43 23.32
CA VAL A 39 0.71 -18.48 23.79
C VAL A 39 -0.27 -18.94 22.71
N LEU A 40 0.02 -18.66 21.43
CA LEU A 40 -0.82 -19.04 20.29
C LEU A 40 -0.89 -20.56 20.09
N SER A 41 0.06 -21.29 20.67
CA SER A 41 0.13 -22.75 20.68
C SER A 41 -0.43 -23.38 21.96
N MET A 42 -1.04 -22.59 22.85
CA MET A 42 -1.58 -23.07 24.13
C MET A 42 -3.11 -23.23 24.11
N LYS A 43 -3.61 -24.12 24.97
CA LYS A 43 -5.03 -24.26 25.32
C LYS A 43 -5.35 -23.45 26.57
N LEU A 44 -5.89 -22.25 26.37
CA LEU A 44 -6.06 -21.28 27.46
C LEU A 44 -7.02 -21.75 28.56
N GLU A 45 -7.99 -22.59 28.22
CA GLU A 45 -8.93 -23.21 29.18
C GLU A 45 -8.21 -24.00 30.30
N LEU A 46 -7.04 -24.57 30.01
CA LEU A 46 -6.27 -25.33 30.99
C LEU A 46 -5.74 -24.46 32.13
N TYR A 47 -5.59 -23.15 31.92
CA TYR A 47 -5.20 -22.25 33.01
C TYR A 47 -6.25 -22.24 34.12
N SER A 48 -7.54 -22.23 33.79
CA SER A 48 -8.62 -22.35 34.80
C SER A 48 -8.71 -23.77 35.35
N MET A 49 -8.68 -24.79 34.49
CA MET A 49 -8.81 -26.20 34.94
C MET A 49 -7.68 -26.63 35.89
N LYS A 50 -6.48 -26.06 35.75
CA LYS A 50 -5.30 -26.37 36.56
C LYS A 50 -5.00 -25.32 37.64
N ARG A 51 -5.91 -24.38 37.89
CA ARG A 51 -5.76 -23.32 38.91
C ARG A 51 -4.48 -22.49 38.72
N GLN A 52 -4.22 -22.08 37.48
CA GLN A 52 -3.07 -21.30 37.06
C GLN A 52 -3.46 -19.89 36.59
N GLU A 53 -4.61 -19.38 37.00
CA GLU A 53 -5.15 -18.08 36.61
C GLU A 53 -4.15 -16.95 36.87
N GLN A 54 -3.41 -17.00 37.98
CA GLN A 54 -2.38 -16.00 38.29
C GLN A 54 -1.22 -16.03 37.28
N ASN A 55 -0.82 -17.21 36.80
CA ASN A 55 0.23 -17.31 35.78
C ASN A 55 -0.25 -16.75 34.43
N PHE A 56 -1.51 -17.00 34.05
CA PHE A 56 -2.10 -16.36 32.88
C PHE A 56 -2.12 -14.82 33.00
N LYS A 57 -2.58 -14.30 34.15
CA LYS A 57 -2.58 -12.85 34.43
C LYS A 57 -1.17 -12.25 34.34
N ASN A 58 -0.16 -12.94 34.88
CA ASN A 58 1.24 -12.53 34.79
C ASN A 58 1.75 -12.52 33.35
N VAL A 59 1.39 -13.52 32.53
CA VAL A 59 1.77 -13.59 31.11
C VAL A 59 1.19 -12.40 30.34
N LEU A 60 -0.10 -12.10 30.52
CA LEU A 60 -0.73 -10.94 29.87
C LEU A 60 -0.10 -9.61 30.28
N GLN A 61 0.22 -9.46 31.57
CA GLN A 61 0.91 -8.27 32.07
C GLN A 61 2.30 -8.12 31.42
N LEU A 62 3.05 -9.22 31.29
CA LEU A 62 4.35 -9.22 30.61
C LEU A 62 4.24 -8.98 29.10
N MET A 63 3.17 -9.42 28.44
CA MET A 63 2.91 -9.10 27.03
C MET A 63 2.64 -7.60 26.84
N LYS A 64 1.86 -6.98 27.73
CA LYS A 64 1.66 -5.52 27.74
C LYS A 64 2.99 -4.79 27.99
N GLU A 65 3.79 -5.23 28.95
CA GLU A 65 5.12 -4.66 29.22
C GLU A 65 6.06 -4.80 28.01
N ALA A 66 6.05 -5.95 27.34
CA ALA A 66 6.83 -6.18 26.13
C ALA A 66 6.44 -5.19 25.04
N PHE A 67 5.14 -5.01 24.80
CA PHE A 67 4.63 -4.06 23.81
C PHE A 67 5.15 -2.63 24.06
N PHE A 68 5.17 -2.15 25.31
CA PHE A 68 5.68 -0.82 25.65
C PHE A 68 7.21 -0.74 25.81
N LYS A 69 7.92 -1.87 25.78
CA LYS A 69 9.38 -1.91 25.83
C LYS A 69 10.02 -1.87 24.44
N HIS A 70 9.26 -2.25 23.42
CA HIS A 70 9.73 -2.32 22.03
C HIS A 70 9.06 -1.25 21.16
N GLY A 71 9.69 -0.96 20.03
CA GLY A 71 9.16 -0.06 18.98
C GLY A 71 9.31 -0.63 17.58
N ASP A 72 9.67 -1.92 17.48
CA ASP A 72 9.90 -2.62 16.22
C ASP A 72 8.67 -3.41 15.79
N LYS A 73 8.47 -3.52 14.47
CA LYS A 73 7.33 -4.20 13.84
C LYS A 73 7.06 -5.59 14.42
N ASP A 74 8.05 -6.49 14.42
CA ASP A 74 7.82 -7.89 14.79
C ASP A 74 7.45 -8.08 16.27
N PRO A 75 8.17 -7.48 17.25
CA PRO A 75 7.75 -7.51 18.65
C PRO A 75 6.35 -6.94 18.88
N LEU A 76 6.03 -5.80 18.28
CA LEU A 76 4.73 -5.15 18.43
C LEU A 76 3.61 -6.05 17.89
N ARG A 77 3.77 -6.56 16.66
CA ARG A 77 2.81 -7.46 16.02
C ARG A 77 2.58 -8.74 16.80
N ALA A 78 3.65 -9.36 17.30
CA ALA A 78 3.58 -10.54 18.14
C ALA A 78 2.76 -10.27 19.42
N CYS A 79 3.00 -9.14 20.08
CA CYS A 79 2.24 -8.75 21.28
C CYS A 79 0.76 -8.51 20.98
N VAL A 80 0.43 -7.77 19.92
CA VAL A 80 -0.97 -7.51 19.52
C VAL A 80 -1.69 -8.82 19.23
N LYS A 81 -1.08 -9.69 18.42
CA LYS A 81 -1.63 -11.00 18.05
C LYS A 81 -1.82 -11.91 19.27
N ALA A 82 -0.84 -11.96 20.18
CA ALA A 82 -0.91 -12.76 21.40
C ALA A 82 -1.99 -12.27 22.37
N ILE A 83 -2.09 -10.95 22.60
CA ILE A 83 -3.12 -10.38 23.47
C ILE A 83 -4.51 -10.58 22.86
N HIS A 84 -4.66 -10.39 21.54
CA HIS A 84 -5.91 -10.65 20.84
C HIS A 84 -6.34 -12.11 20.98
N PHE A 85 -5.44 -13.07 20.73
CA PHE A 85 -5.69 -14.49 20.94
C PHE A 85 -6.14 -14.80 22.38
N CYS A 86 -5.52 -14.18 23.39
CA CYS A 86 -5.97 -14.30 24.77
C CYS A 86 -7.39 -13.77 24.97
N CYS A 87 -7.79 -12.69 24.28
CA CYS A 87 -9.15 -12.14 24.37
C CYS A 87 -10.20 -13.02 23.70
N THR A 88 -9.84 -13.79 22.66
CA THR A 88 -10.79 -14.63 21.91
C THR A 88 -10.85 -16.06 22.46
N GLU A 89 -9.71 -16.67 22.78
CA GLU A 89 -9.61 -18.10 23.10
C GLU A 89 -9.66 -18.44 24.59
N SER A 90 -9.58 -17.45 25.49
CA SER A 90 -9.81 -17.68 26.92
C SER A 90 -11.29 -17.60 27.26
N GLN A 91 -11.67 -18.12 28.44
CA GLN A 91 -13.06 -18.25 28.86
C GLN A 91 -13.28 -17.64 30.26
N GLY A 92 -14.50 -17.15 30.51
CA GLY A 92 -14.91 -16.61 31.80
C GLY A 92 -14.00 -15.48 32.30
N GLU A 93 -13.61 -15.54 33.58
CA GLU A 93 -12.80 -14.49 34.24
C GLU A 93 -11.45 -14.21 33.55
N LEU A 94 -10.87 -15.21 32.87
CA LEU A 94 -9.61 -15.01 32.11
C LEU A 94 -9.84 -14.14 30.88
N GLN A 95 -10.99 -14.31 30.22
CA GLN A 95 -11.37 -13.52 29.06
C GLN A 95 -11.67 -12.08 29.44
N ASP A 96 -12.39 -11.87 30.55
CA ASP A 96 -12.65 -10.55 31.08
C ASP A 96 -11.36 -9.84 31.47
N PHE A 97 -10.42 -10.55 32.12
CA PHE A 97 -9.11 -10.00 32.44
C PHE A 97 -8.30 -9.65 31.19
N ALA A 98 -8.30 -10.50 30.16
CA ALA A 98 -7.61 -10.25 28.90
C ALA A 98 -8.15 -9.00 28.19
N ARG A 99 -9.48 -8.86 28.09
CA ARG A 99 -10.14 -7.69 27.49
C ARG A 99 -9.87 -6.42 28.28
N ASN A 100 -9.89 -6.49 29.61
CA ASN A 100 -9.54 -5.36 30.47
C ASN A 100 -8.06 -4.96 30.29
N LYS A 101 -7.14 -5.92 30.23
CA LYS A 101 -5.71 -5.64 30.01
C LYS A 101 -5.45 -5.01 28.64
N LEU A 102 -6.18 -5.46 27.63
CA LEU A 102 -6.13 -4.91 26.29
C LEU A 102 -6.66 -3.46 26.25
N LYS A 103 -7.76 -3.17 26.97
CA LYS A 103 -8.26 -1.79 27.14
C LYS A 103 -7.27 -0.89 27.87
N GLU A 104 -6.65 -1.39 28.95
CA GLU A 104 -5.58 -0.65 29.64
C GLU A 104 -4.38 -0.36 28.74
N LEU A 105 -4.08 -1.23 27.78
CA LEU A 105 -3.03 -1.00 26.79
C LEU A 105 -3.43 0.11 25.82
N GLU A 106 -4.68 0.13 25.34
CA GLU A 106 -5.22 1.21 24.50
C GLU A 106 -5.16 2.56 25.20
N ASP A 107 -5.68 2.64 26.43
CA ASP A 107 -5.71 3.87 27.23
C ASP A 107 -4.29 4.40 27.47
N GLU A 108 -3.33 3.51 27.74
CA GLU A 108 -1.93 3.87 27.96
C GLU A 108 -1.23 4.35 26.67
N ILE A 109 -1.50 3.75 25.51
CA ILE A 109 -0.98 4.25 24.21
C ILE A 109 -1.51 5.65 23.93
N ILE A 110 -2.82 5.85 24.10
CA ILE A 110 -3.46 7.17 23.86
C ILE A 110 -2.84 8.22 24.78
N ALA A 111 -2.64 7.91 26.07
CA ALA A 111 -2.00 8.81 27.02
C ALA A 111 -0.54 9.13 26.64
N LYS A 112 0.23 8.12 26.20
CA LYS A 112 1.62 8.30 25.74
C LYS A 112 1.70 9.14 24.46
N LEU A 113 0.82 8.90 23.48
CA LEU A 113 0.73 9.72 22.27
C LEU A 113 0.41 11.18 22.59
N LYS A 114 -0.57 11.44 23.46
CA LYS A 114 -0.87 12.81 23.93
C LYS A 114 0.32 13.48 24.60
N SER A 115 1.14 12.72 25.33
CA SER A 115 2.36 13.25 25.93
C SER A 115 3.43 13.55 24.86
N ALA A 116 3.61 12.65 23.90
CA ALA A 116 4.60 12.80 22.84
C ALA A 116 4.27 13.93 21.86
N ILE A 117 2.98 14.12 21.53
CA ILE A 117 2.53 15.27 20.74
C ILE A 117 2.84 16.58 21.46
N ARG A 118 2.56 16.66 22.77
CA ARG A 118 2.89 17.85 23.56
C ARG A 118 4.39 18.13 23.60
N GLU A 119 5.19 17.09 23.75
CA GLU A 119 6.65 17.20 23.73
C GLU A 119 7.16 17.82 22.41
N VAL A 120 6.65 17.36 21.26
CA VAL A 120 6.95 17.97 19.95
C VAL A 120 6.50 19.43 19.89
N VAL A 121 5.27 19.71 20.35
CA VAL A 121 4.72 21.08 20.35
C VAL A 121 5.55 22.03 21.22
N ASP A 122 6.10 21.53 22.32
CA ASP A 122 6.96 22.28 23.25
C ASP A 122 8.41 22.41 22.73
N GLY A 123 8.71 21.94 21.51
CA GLY A 123 10.01 22.03 20.85
C GLY A 123 10.98 20.89 21.18
N GLY A 124 10.48 19.77 21.71
CA GLY A 124 11.23 18.53 21.89
C GLY A 124 11.45 17.77 20.59
N ASP A 125 12.15 16.63 20.68
CA ASP A 125 12.35 15.72 19.54
C ASP A 125 11.10 14.86 19.25
N GLU A 126 11.09 14.22 18.08
CA GLU A 126 9.97 13.39 17.62
C GLU A 126 10.14 11.89 17.91
N TYR A 127 11.20 11.46 18.61
CA TYR A 127 11.46 10.03 18.84
C TYR A 127 10.35 9.36 19.66
N SER A 128 9.91 10.05 20.71
CA SER A 128 8.79 9.61 21.55
C SER A 128 7.50 9.47 20.72
N LEU A 129 7.27 10.41 19.79
CA LEU A 129 6.13 10.39 18.88
C LEU A 129 6.22 9.20 17.93
N LEU A 130 7.36 9.04 17.24
CA LEU A 130 7.64 7.94 16.32
C LEU A 130 7.33 6.57 16.93
N VAL A 131 7.91 6.29 18.10
CA VAL A 131 7.75 4.98 18.76
C VAL A 131 6.29 4.70 19.12
N ASN A 132 5.56 5.70 19.60
CA ASN A 132 4.15 5.53 19.97
C ASN A 132 3.21 5.49 18.76
N LEU A 133 3.56 6.14 17.64
CA LEU A 133 2.85 5.99 16.37
C LEU A 133 3.00 4.59 15.77
N ARG A 134 4.20 3.99 15.84
CA ARG A 134 4.42 2.59 15.41
C ARG A 134 3.58 1.62 16.24
N ARG A 135 3.48 1.85 17.55
CA ARG A 135 2.62 1.07 18.47
C ARG A 135 1.15 1.17 18.11
N LEU A 136 0.65 2.38 17.90
CA LEU A 136 -0.74 2.60 17.50
C LEU A 136 -1.04 1.94 16.16
N TYR A 137 -0.14 2.10 15.17
CA TYR A 137 -0.29 1.51 13.85
C TYR A 137 -0.46 -0.01 13.93
N GLU A 138 0.45 -0.71 14.61
CA GLU A 138 0.37 -2.18 14.74
C GLU A 138 -0.89 -2.63 15.50
N LEU A 139 -1.38 -1.83 16.45
CA LEU A 139 -2.64 -2.12 17.13
C LEU A 139 -3.83 -1.95 16.18
N GLN A 140 -3.87 -0.84 15.44
CA GLN A 140 -4.92 -0.48 14.49
C GLN A 140 -5.02 -1.44 13.30
N LEU A 141 -3.94 -2.15 12.93
CA LEU A 141 -4.00 -3.20 11.90
C LEU A 141 -4.98 -4.33 12.24
N SER A 142 -5.26 -4.54 13.53
CA SER A 142 -6.07 -5.68 14.00
C SER A 142 -7.40 -5.29 14.61
N ARG A 143 -7.57 -4.03 15.01
CA ARG A 143 -8.78 -3.58 15.70
C ARG A 143 -8.95 -2.07 15.70
N TYR A 144 -10.19 -1.65 15.95
CA TYR A 144 -10.51 -0.25 16.18
C TYR A 144 -9.93 0.25 17.51
N VAL A 145 -9.19 1.36 17.45
CA VAL A 145 -8.70 2.12 18.60
C VAL A 145 -9.28 3.54 18.50
N PRO A 146 -10.10 4.01 19.46
CA PRO A 146 -10.83 5.27 19.34
C PRO A 146 -9.91 6.46 19.60
N ILE A 147 -9.26 6.95 18.55
CA ILE A 147 -8.35 8.10 18.60
C ILE A 147 -9.03 9.43 18.23
N ASP A 148 -10.37 9.53 18.33
CA ASP A 148 -11.11 10.75 17.95
C ASP A 148 -10.57 12.02 18.61
N ASN A 149 -10.22 11.92 19.90
CA ASN A 149 -9.66 13.04 20.66
C ASN A 149 -8.24 13.42 20.21
N LEU A 150 -7.53 12.52 19.55
CA LEU A 150 -6.17 12.72 19.04
C LEU A 150 -6.14 13.10 17.56
N TYR A 151 -7.24 12.89 16.83
CA TYR A 151 -7.26 13.10 15.38
C TYR A 151 -6.91 14.54 15.01
N GLU A 152 -7.51 15.52 15.69
CA GLU A 152 -7.21 16.94 15.47
C GLU A 152 -5.80 17.32 15.94
N GLU A 153 -5.30 16.70 17.02
CA GLU A 153 -3.92 16.89 17.49
C GLU A 153 -2.91 16.39 16.44
N ILE A 154 -3.18 15.24 15.81
CA ILE A 154 -2.37 14.68 14.72
C ILE A 154 -2.39 15.61 13.50
N VAL A 155 -3.55 16.15 13.13
CA VAL A 155 -3.70 17.09 12.02
C VAL A 155 -2.92 18.38 12.27
N MET A 156 -3.00 18.92 13.49
CA MET A 156 -2.22 20.07 13.92
C MET A 156 -0.72 19.80 13.79
N VAL A 157 -0.24 18.64 14.29
CA VAL A 157 1.17 18.26 14.16
C VAL A 157 1.61 18.20 12.69
N LEU A 158 0.83 17.54 11.83
CA LEU A 158 1.11 17.47 10.39
C LEU A 158 1.21 18.84 9.74
N ARG A 159 0.38 19.81 10.16
CA ARG A 159 0.29 21.15 9.55
C ARG A 159 1.35 22.11 10.04
N ASP A 160 1.63 22.09 11.34
CA ASP A 160 2.48 23.07 12.00
C ASP A 160 3.96 22.64 11.99
N PHE A 161 4.24 21.33 11.88
CA PHE A 161 5.59 20.76 11.92
C PHE A 161 5.92 20.03 10.62
N ARG A 162 6.07 20.80 9.53
CA ARG A 162 6.29 20.25 8.17
C ARG A 162 7.70 19.67 7.91
N ASN A 163 8.64 19.80 8.85
CA ASN A 163 10.04 19.36 8.72
C ASN A 163 10.36 18.08 9.52
N MET A 164 9.33 17.26 9.82
CA MET A 164 9.48 15.98 10.49
C MET A 164 10.11 14.92 9.58
N GLU A 165 10.70 13.87 10.18
CA GLU A 165 11.15 12.69 9.45
C GLU A 165 9.99 12.05 8.66
N ASP A 166 10.31 11.59 7.45
CA ASP A 166 9.37 10.95 6.53
C ASP A 166 8.59 9.80 7.18
N GLU A 167 9.25 9.04 8.05
CA GLU A 167 8.63 7.93 8.76
C GLU A 167 7.53 8.41 9.72
N VAL A 168 7.77 9.51 10.45
CA VAL A 168 6.80 10.10 11.39
C VAL A 168 5.59 10.60 10.62
N VAL A 169 5.80 11.38 9.56
CA VAL A 169 4.73 11.88 8.70
C VAL A 169 3.93 10.73 8.09
N GLY A 170 4.61 9.72 7.55
CA GLY A 170 3.98 8.54 6.97
C GLY A 170 3.12 7.78 7.98
N LEU A 171 3.60 7.64 9.23
CA LEU A 171 2.83 6.99 10.29
C LEU A 171 1.64 7.85 10.75
N LEU A 172 1.76 9.18 10.82
CA LEU A 172 0.63 10.06 11.13
C LEU A 172 -0.50 9.86 10.11
N LEU A 173 -0.16 9.89 8.81
CA LEU A 173 -1.11 9.67 7.71
C LEU A 173 -1.75 8.26 7.76
N GLN A 174 -0.95 7.22 8.01
CA GLN A 174 -1.45 5.85 8.12
C GLN A 174 -2.40 5.67 9.32
N ASN A 175 -2.05 6.20 10.49
CA ASN A 175 -2.91 6.11 11.67
C ASN A 175 -4.23 6.89 11.48
N MET A 176 -4.20 8.03 10.76
CA MET A 176 -5.41 8.74 10.35
C MET A 176 -6.26 7.91 9.39
N TYR A 177 -5.65 7.25 8.41
CA TYR A 177 -6.34 6.34 7.48
C TYR A 177 -7.00 5.17 8.22
N PHE A 178 -6.29 4.48 9.11
CA PHE A 178 -6.88 3.37 9.86
C PHE A 178 -8.01 3.83 10.78
N HIS A 179 -7.89 4.98 11.44
CA HIS A 179 -9.00 5.54 12.21
C HIS A 179 -10.23 5.79 11.34
N LEU A 180 -10.03 6.36 10.15
CA LEU A 180 -11.11 6.57 9.18
C LEU A 180 -11.73 5.24 8.74
N ALA A 181 -10.92 4.25 8.35
CA ALA A 181 -11.37 2.94 7.91
C ALA A 181 -12.21 2.23 8.98
N TRP A 182 -11.75 2.24 10.23
CA TRP A 182 -12.51 1.68 11.35
C TRP A 182 -13.77 2.47 11.68
N SER A 183 -13.74 3.80 11.57
CA SER A 183 -14.94 4.64 11.75
C SER A 183 -16.00 4.33 10.69
N VAL A 184 -15.56 4.14 9.44
CA VAL A 184 -16.43 3.71 8.33
C VAL A 184 -16.98 2.30 8.57
N GLN A 185 -16.17 1.37 9.05
CA GLN A 185 -16.66 0.03 9.40
C GLN A 185 -17.67 0.09 10.54
N SER A 186 -17.38 0.85 11.60
CA SER A 186 -18.26 1.00 12.75
C SER A 186 -19.61 1.61 12.42
N ILE A 187 -19.68 2.56 11.46
CA ILE A 187 -20.97 3.14 11.04
C ILE A 187 -21.74 2.21 10.10
N ILE A 188 -21.06 1.36 9.32
CA ILE A 188 -21.68 0.34 8.46
C ILE A 188 -22.28 -0.79 9.31
N ASP A 189 -21.58 -1.21 10.37
CA ASP A 189 -22.02 -2.29 11.27
C ASP A 189 -23.06 -1.82 12.30
N GLY A 190 -23.26 -0.50 12.44
CA GLY A 190 -24.21 0.08 13.38
C GLY A 190 -25.66 -0.12 12.95
N GLU A 191 -26.58 -0.22 13.93
CA GLU A 191 -28.02 -0.37 13.67
C GLU A 191 -28.66 0.89 13.05
N SER A 192 -28.09 2.07 13.28
CA SER A 192 -28.61 3.34 12.73
C SER A 192 -27.49 4.35 12.48
N VAL A 193 -27.65 5.14 11.42
CA VAL A 193 -26.70 6.19 11.02
C VAL A 193 -27.13 7.52 11.63
N SER A 194 -26.42 7.98 12.66
CA SER A 194 -26.64 9.33 13.19
C SER A 194 -25.98 10.40 12.31
N ALA A 195 -26.69 11.52 12.10
CA ALA A 195 -26.17 12.63 11.29
C ALA A 195 -24.86 13.22 11.87
N ALA A 196 -24.72 13.25 13.19
CA ALA A 196 -23.52 13.75 13.87
C ALA A 196 -22.30 12.84 13.62
N SER A 197 -22.48 11.51 13.73
CA SER A 197 -21.42 10.55 13.43
C SER A 197 -20.99 10.63 11.97
N LEU A 198 -21.96 10.64 11.03
CA LEU A 198 -21.68 10.78 9.61
C LEU A 198 -20.93 12.07 9.29
N ASN A 199 -21.34 13.22 9.86
CA ASN A 199 -20.65 14.49 9.69
C ASN A 199 -19.20 14.43 10.21
N SER A 200 -18.97 13.79 11.35
CA SER A 200 -17.62 13.62 11.90
C SER A 200 -16.74 12.80 10.95
N ILE A 201 -17.23 11.68 10.43
CA ILE A 201 -16.48 10.83 9.50
C ILE A 201 -16.21 11.57 8.19
N VAL A 202 -17.19 12.29 7.64
CA VAL A 202 -17.01 13.12 6.43
C VAL A 202 -15.95 14.19 6.64
N SER A 203 -15.94 14.87 7.80
CA SER A 203 -14.92 15.86 8.11
C SER A 203 -13.52 15.24 8.16
N LYS A 204 -13.35 14.10 8.84
CA LYS A 204 -12.07 13.37 8.91
C LYS A 204 -11.62 12.90 7.54
N ARG A 205 -12.54 12.40 6.73
CA ARG A 205 -12.30 12.01 5.34
C ARG A 205 -11.71 13.16 4.54
N ASP A 206 -12.36 14.32 4.58
CA ASP A 206 -11.95 15.50 3.81
C ASP A 206 -10.58 16.01 4.27
N THR A 207 -10.34 16.02 5.59
CA THR A 207 -9.04 16.39 6.16
C THR A 207 -7.93 15.43 5.71
N LEU A 208 -8.13 14.11 5.78
CA LEU A 208 -7.12 13.14 5.35
C LEU A 208 -6.81 13.28 3.85
N LEU A 209 -7.84 13.42 3.02
CA LEU A 209 -7.67 13.63 1.58
C LEU A 209 -6.90 14.92 1.29
N GLN A 210 -7.19 16.00 2.02
CA GLN A 210 -6.47 17.26 1.90
C GLN A 210 -4.98 17.11 2.23
N GLU A 211 -4.63 16.43 3.33
CA GLU A 211 -3.22 16.23 3.69
C GLU A 211 -2.50 15.30 2.70
N LEU A 212 -3.15 14.21 2.25
CA LEU A 212 -2.56 13.32 1.24
C LEU A 212 -2.30 14.06 -0.08
N VAL A 213 -3.26 14.86 -0.55
CA VAL A 213 -3.09 15.67 -1.77
C VAL A 213 -2.02 16.74 -1.59
N TYR A 214 -1.89 17.33 -0.40
CA TYR A 214 -0.79 18.25 -0.09
C TYR A 214 0.57 17.57 -0.28
N PHE A 215 0.76 16.35 0.24
CA PHE A 215 2.02 15.63 0.07
C PHE A 215 2.26 15.15 -1.37
N VAL A 216 1.21 14.84 -2.13
CA VAL A 216 1.33 14.60 -3.57
C VAL A 216 1.86 15.85 -4.27
N ASN A 217 1.22 17.02 -4.05
CA ASN A 217 1.64 18.27 -4.67
C ASN A 217 3.07 18.66 -4.26
N LEU A 218 3.41 18.50 -2.98
CA LEU A 218 4.74 18.83 -2.47
C LEU A 218 5.83 18.00 -3.17
N ALA A 219 5.56 16.72 -3.41
CA ALA A 219 6.51 15.83 -4.06
C ALA A 219 6.59 16.07 -5.58
N THR A 220 5.49 16.44 -6.25
CA THR A 220 5.50 16.69 -7.70
C THR A 220 5.96 18.11 -8.09
N GLU A 221 5.74 19.11 -7.24
CA GLU A 221 6.10 20.52 -7.51
C GLU A 221 7.54 20.87 -7.09
N SER A 222 8.18 20.03 -6.26
CA SER A 222 9.59 20.21 -5.92
C SER A 222 10.48 19.83 -7.12
N ASN A 223 10.86 20.84 -7.92
CA ASN A 223 11.84 20.73 -9.01
C ASN A 223 13.25 20.29 -8.54
N GLU A 224 13.46 20.12 -7.24
CA GLU A 224 14.64 19.46 -6.69
C GLU A 224 14.38 17.95 -6.73
N GLY A 225 15.01 17.24 -7.66
CA GLY A 225 14.85 15.80 -7.92
C GLY A 225 15.14 14.84 -6.74
N GLY A 226 15.18 15.31 -5.49
CA GLY A 226 15.44 14.53 -4.29
C GLY A 226 14.21 14.05 -3.51
N LYS A 227 13.02 14.65 -3.66
CA LYS A 227 11.84 14.27 -2.83
C LYS A 227 10.87 13.29 -3.48
N GLY A 228 10.85 13.22 -4.81
CA GLY A 228 9.97 12.32 -5.57
C GLY A 228 10.24 10.84 -5.33
N GLY A 229 11.46 10.47 -4.89
CA GLY A 229 11.89 9.13 -4.52
C GLY A 229 11.86 8.81 -3.02
N SER A 230 11.33 9.72 -2.19
CA SER A 230 11.32 9.55 -0.73
C SER A 230 10.45 8.38 -0.25
N GLU A 231 10.75 7.86 0.94
CA GLU A 231 9.91 6.83 1.59
C GLU A 231 8.49 7.36 1.85
N LEU A 232 8.38 8.64 2.23
CA LEU A 232 7.09 9.30 2.42
C LEU A 232 6.27 9.33 1.13
N ALA A 233 6.86 9.68 -0.01
CA ALA A 233 6.18 9.67 -1.29
C ALA A 233 5.67 8.26 -1.66
N GLY A 234 6.47 7.22 -1.44
CA GLY A 234 6.04 5.83 -1.61
C GLY A 234 4.85 5.46 -0.71
N ARG A 235 4.89 5.86 0.57
CA ARG A 235 3.75 5.65 1.50
C ARG A 235 2.49 6.40 1.06
N VAL A 236 2.61 7.64 0.58
CA VAL A 236 1.48 8.43 0.06
C VAL A 236 0.87 7.76 -1.18
N CYS A 237 1.70 7.24 -2.09
CA CYS A 237 1.28 6.46 -3.26
C CYS A 237 0.50 5.18 -2.89
N ILE A 238 0.60 4.69 -1.65
CA ILE A 238 -0.15 3.52 -1.17
C ILE A 238 -1.42 3.98 -0.45
N VAL A 239 -1.30 4.90 0.51
CA VAL A 239 -2.42 5.31 1.38
C VAL A 239 -3.50 6.06 0.61
N LEU A 240 -3.14 6.89 -0.39
CA LEU A 240 -4.10 7.66 -1.17
C LEU A 240 -5.03 6.78 -2.02
N PRO A 241 -4.52 5.83 -2.83
CA PRO A 241 -5.38 4.87 -3.53
C PRO A 241 -6.24 4.01 -2.62
N GLU A 242 -5.71 3.57 -1.47
CA GLU A 242 -6.48 2.81 -0.49
C GLU A 242 -7.64 3.63 0.08
N THR A 243 -7.39 4.92 0.35
CA THR A 243 -8.41 5.87 0.78
C THR A 243 -9.49 6.05 -0.29
N TRP A 244 -9.13 6.21 -1.56
CA TRP A 244 -10.12 6.27 -2.65
C TRP A 244 -10.92 4.96 -2.80
N CYS A 245 -10.28 3.81 -2.63
CA CYS A 245 -10.96 2.51 -2.67
C CYS A 245 -11.97 2.36 -1.53
N LEU A 246 -11.58 2.75 -0.32
CA LEU A 246 -12.44 2.72 0.86
C LEU A 246 -13.70 3.57 0.64
N LEU A 247 -13.53 4.75 0.06
CA LEU A 247 -14.53 5.82 -0.06
C LEU A 247 -15.23 5.86 -1.43
N LYS A 248 -15.00 4.87 -2.30
CA LYS A 248 -15.49 4.87 -3.68
C LYS A 248 -16.97 5.25 -3.76
N MET A 249 -17.29 6.31 -4.50
CA MET A 249 -18.63 6.88 -4.63
C MET A 249 -19.74 5.84 -4.87
N GLU A 250 -19.52 4.90 -5.79
CA GLU A 250 -20.49 3.86 -6.15
C GLU A 250 -20.87 2.94 -5.00
N LYS A 251 -19.98 2.74 -4.02
CA LYS A 251 -20.24 1.91 -2.83
C LYS A 251 -21.34 2.49 -1.94
N TYR A 252 -21.46 3.82 -1.93
CA TYR A 252 -22.34 4.55 -1.01
C TYR A 252 -23.56 5.18 -1.70
N ARG A 253 -23.62 5.13 -3.02
CA ARG A 253 -24.69 5.74 -3.82
C ARG A 253 -26.07 5.21 -3.40
N LYS A 254 -27.04 6.10 -3.19
CA LYS A 254 -28.41 5.78 -2.72
C LYS A 254 -28.47 5.07 -1.36
N THR A 255 -27.47 5.26 -0.49
CA THR A 255 -27.48 4.79 0.90
C THR A 255 -27.52 5.97 1.86
N GLU A 256 -27.81 5.73 3.15
CA GLU A 256 -27.72 6.77 4.20
C GLU A 256 -26.29 7.34 4.35
N LEU A 257 -25.30 6.63 3.81
CA LEU A 257 -23.89 6.97 3.82
C LEU A 257 -23.43 7.65 2.52
N GLU A 258 -24.33 8.04 1.62
CA GLU A 258 -23.99 8.61 0.30
C GLU A 258 -22.98 9.77 0.37
N ARG A 259 -23.04 10.57 1.44
CA ARG A 259 -22.10 11.68 1.68
C ARG A 259 -20.65 11.25 1.93
N LEU A 260 -20.39 9.98 2.29
CA LEU A 260 -19.03 9.42 2.41
C LEU A 260 -18.40 9.13 1.04
N GLY A 261 -19.22 8.96 0.01
CA GLY A 261 -18.74 8.74 -1.36
C GLY A 261 -17.77 9.83 -1.80
N TYR A 262 -16.66 9.41 -2.38
CA TYR A 262 -15.62 10.27 -2.95
C TYR A 262 -15.25 9.79 -4.35
N GLN A 263 -15.01 10.76 -5.23
CA GLN A 263 -14.48 10.54 -6.57
C GLN A 263 -13.34 11.53 -6.79
N PRO A 264 -12.10 11.05 -7.05
CA PRO A 264 -10.98 11.95 -7.31
C PRO A 264 -11.20 12.69 -8.63
N ASN A 265 -10.76 13.95 -8.69
CA ASN A 265 -10.78 14.72 -9.92
C ASN A 265 -9.57 14.35 -10.82
N ALA A 266 -9.61 14.73 -12.09
CA ALA A 266 -8.59 14.35 -13.07
C ALA A 266 -7.19 14.90 -12.74
N ASP A 267 -7.11 16.14 -12.21
CA ASP A 267 -5.85 16.78 -11.83
C ASP A 267 -5.12 16.01 -10.73
N VAL A 268 -5.83 15.64 -9.66
CA VAL A 268 -5.25 14.86 -8.56
C VAL A 268 -4.85 13.46 -9.01
N VAL A 269 -5.62 12.84 -9.91
CA VAL A 269 -5.26 11.54 -10.48
C VAL A 269 -3.98 11.64 -11.30
N GLN A 270 -3.82 12.70 -12.09
CA GLN A 270 -2.62 12.94 -12.87
C GLN A 270 -1.41 13.13 -11.96
N LYS A 271 -1.48 14.03 -10.97
CA LYS A 271 -0.38 14.25 -10.02
C LYS A 271 -0.04 13.01 -9.20
N PHE A 272 -1.05 12.21 -8.82
CA PHE A 272 -0.82 10.92 -8.19
C PHE A 272 0.01 9.99 -9.10
N TRP A 273 -0.33 9.91 -10.38
CA TRP A 273 0.41 9.07 -11.32
C TRP A 273 1.82 9.61 -11.56
N GLU A 274 2.00 10.92 -11.69
CA GLU A 274 3.32 11.56 -11.78
C GLU A 274 4.21 11.18 -10.58
N LEU A 275 3.65 11.18 -9.36
CA LEU A 275 4.37 10.71 -8.17
C LEU A 275 4.69 9.21 -8.21
N CYS A 276 3.76 8.37 -8.69
CA CYS A 276 4.05 6.95 -8.90
C CYS A 276 5.20 6.75 -9.90
N GLN A 277 5.24 7.52 -10.99
CA GLN A 277 6.31 7.45 -11.98
C GLN A 277 7.66 7.85 -11.38
N GLN A 278 7.70 8.93 -10.58
CA GLN A 278 8.91 9.32 -9.85
C GLN A 278 9.41 8.20 -8.93
N GLN A 279 8.50 7.51 -8.23
CA GLN A 279 8.83 6.37 -7.36
C GLN A 279 9.32 5.15 -8.13
N LEU A 280 8.78 4.90 -9.33
CA LEU A 280 9.23 3.81 -10.19
C LEU A 280 10.62 4.08 -10.77
N ASN A 281 10.93 5.34 -11.07
CA ASN A 281 12.18 5.79 -11.70
C ASN A 281 13.32 6.04 -10.72
N VAL A 282 13.15 5.78 -9.41
CA VAL A 282 14.25 5.84 -8.44
C VAL A 282 15.32 4.83 -8.89
N SER A 283 16.49 5.35 -9.27
CA SER A 283 17.62 4.56 -9.76
C SER A 283 18.15 3.63 -8.67
N ASP A 284 18.55 2.43 -9.08
CA ASP A 284 19.23 1.45 -8.21
C ASP A 284 20.72 1.83 -8.01
N GLU A 285 21.18 2.98 -8.53
CA GLU A 285 22.55 3.47 -8.36
C GLU A 285 22.79 3.94 -6.93
N VAL A 286 23.27 3.00 -6.12
CA VAL A 286 23.83 3.20 -4.79
C VAL A 286 25.06 4.11 -4.82
N GLU A 287 24.94 5.31 -4.27
CA GLU A 287 26.10 6.04 -3.73
C GLU A 287 26.59 5.32 -2.45
N ASP A 288 27.68 4.58 -2.62
CA ASP A 288 28.79 4.21 -1.72
C ASP A 288 28.59 3.58 -0.32
N ASP A 289 29.41 2.53 -0.12
CA ASP A 289 30.18 2.17 1.09
C ASP A 289 29.57 1.36 2.27
N ASP A 290 28.56 0.50 2.07
CA ASP A 290 28.22 -0.50 3.12
C ASP A 290 27.68 -1.85 2.58
N VAL A 291 28.58 -2.82 2.41
CA VAL A 291 28.37 -4.15 1.79
C VAL A 291 27.26 -5.00 2.44
N ASN A 292 26.81 -4.66 3.66
CA ASN A 292 25.69 -5.35 4.33
C ASN A 292 24.35 -4.60 4.29
N LYS A 293 24.31 -3.33 3.89
CA LYS A 293 23.05 -2.59 3.67
C LYS A 293 22.48 -2.76 2.26
N ASP A 294 23.34 -3.04 1.28
CA ASP A 294 22.97 -3.18 -0.14
C ASP A 294 21.79 -4.10 -0.36
N VAL A 295 21.88 -5.35 0.12
CA VAL A 295 20.86 -6.36 -0.14
C VAL A 295 19.50 -6.00 0.49
N THR A 296 19.51 -5.45 1.71
CA THR A 296 18.24 -5.12 2.42
C THR A 296 17.58 -3.87 1.82
N LYS A 297 18.38 -2.92 1.33
CA LYS A 297 17.91 -1.68 0.70
C LYS A 297 17.34 -1.97 -0.70
N GLU A 298 18.05 -2.73 -1.52
CA GLU A 298 17.60 -3.18 -2.86
C GLU A 298 16.28 -3.96 -2.78
N TYR A 299 16.16 -4.93 -1.86
CA TYR A 299 14.90 -5.64 -1.62
C TYR A 299 13.77 -4.71 -1.16
N SER A 300 14.08 -3.65 -0.41
CA SER A 300 13.07 -2.70 0.08
C SER A 300 12.57 -1.76 -1.02
N GLU A 301 13.45 -1.35 -1.95
CA GLU A 301 13.13 -0.48 -3.07
C GLU A 301 12.32 -1.22 -4.14
N GLU A 302 12.68 -2.45 -4.48
CA GLU A 302 11.89 -3.29 -5.39
C GLU A 302 10.51 -3.59 -4.80
N THR A 303 10.43 -3.85 -3.49
CA THR A 303 9.16 -4.02 -2.77
C THR A 303 8.31 -2.75 -2.85
N ASN A 304 8.92 -1.57 -2.75
CA ASN A 304 8.23 -0.28 -2.85
C ASN A 304 7.70 -0.03 -4.27
N LYS A 305 8.51 -0.24 -5.31
CA LYS A 305 8.08 -0.16 -6.74
C LYS A 305 6.86 -1.06 -6.99
N CYS A 306 6.89 -2.29 -6.48
CA CYS A 306 5.76 -3.21 -6.56
C CYS A 306 4.52 -2.72 -5.81
N ALA A 307 4.67 -2.19 -4.60
CA ALA A 307 3.56 -1.72 -3.79
C ALA A 307 2.84 -0.51 -4.43
N VAL A 308 3.62 0.46 -4.94
CA VAL A 308 3.11 1.63 -5.67
C VAL A 308 2.32 1.20 -6.91
N LEU A 309 2.90 0.29 -7.71
CA LEU A 309 2.25 -0.20 -8.93
C LEU A 309 0.99 -1.01 -8.65
N LEU A 310 0.99 -1.83 -7.59
CA LEU A 310 -0.20 -2.55 -7.14
C LEU A 310 -1.30 -1.58 -6.69
N ALA A 311 -0.94 -0.46 -6.04
CA ALA A 311 -1.91 0.57 -5.66
C ALA A 311 -2.58 1.20 -6.88
N ALA A 312 -1.81 1.57 -7.92
CA ALA A 312 -2.36 2.05 -9.19
C ALA A 312 -3.25 1.00 -9.89
N CYS A 313 -2.79 -0.26 -9.96
CA CYS A 313 -3.56 -1.36 -10.54
C CYS A 313 -4.91 -1.58 -9.81
N LYS A 314 -4.95 -1.44 -8.48
CA LYS A 314 -6.18 -1.54 -7.68
C LYS A 314 -7.20 -0.47 -8.08
N LEU A 315 -6.78 0.75 -8.42
CA LEU A 315 -7.67 1.82 -8.88
C LEU A 315 -8.34 1.49 -10.21
N ILE A 316 -7.58 0.88 -11.13
CA ILE A 316 -8.10 0.39 -12.42
C ILE A 316 -9.08 -0.76 -12.17
N ALA A 317 -8.66 -1.77 -11.40
CA ALA A 317 -9.48 -2.96 -11.16
C ALA A 317 -10.80 -2.64 -10.45
N SER A 318 -10.77 -1.62 -9.59
CA SER A 318 -11.91 -1.13 -8.83
C SER A 318 -12.74 -0.09 -9.58
N ASN A 319 -12.42 0.27 -10.84
CA ASN A 319 -13.11 1.31 -11.62
C ASN A 319 -13.24 2.65 -10.85
N ILE A 320 -12.18 3.07 -10.15
CA ILE A 320 -12.13 4.37 -9.45
C ILE A 320 -11.58 5.45 -10.38
N VAL A 321 -10.55 5.07 -11.15
CA VAL A 321 -9.94 5.90 -12.17
C VAL A 321 -10.31 5.32 -13.55
N PRO A 322 -10.55 6.17 -14.58
CA PRO A 322 -10.78 5.68 -15.93
C PRO A 322 -9.63 4.79 -16.40
N LYS A 323 -9.97 3.53 -16.74
CA LYS A 323 -9.00 2.56 -17.25
C LYS A 323 -8.33 3.03 -18.55
N ASP A 324 -9.06 3.77 -19.38
CA ASP A 324 -8.55 4.29 -20.66
C ASP A 324 -7.47 5.37 -20.46
N TYR A 325 -7.35 5.93 -19.25
CA TYR A 325 -6.27 6.82 -18.87
C TYR A 325 -5.14 6.07 -18.16
N LEU A 326 -5.43 5.42 -17.02
CA LEU A 326 -4.39 4.89 -16.13
C LEU A 326 -3.82 3.53 -16.58
N ALA A 327 -4.57 2.71 -17.33
CA ALA A 327 -4.03 1.44 -17.81
C ALA A 327 -2.93 1.63 -18.87
N PRO A 328 -3.07 2.52 -19.88
CA PRO A 328 -1.97 2.84 -20.79
C PRO A 328 -0.71 3.33 -20.08
N GLU A 329 -0.89 4.20 -19.09
CA GLU A 329 0.17 4.73 -18.23
C GLU A 329 0.92 3.62 -17.48
N VAL A 330 0.20 2.71 -16.84
CA VAL A 330 0.82 1.57 -16.14
C VAL A 330 1.52 0.61 -17.11
N ILE A 331 0.88 0.32 -18.25
CA ILE A 331 1.40 -0.65 -19.24
C ILE A 331 2.65 -0.13 -19.95
N SER A 332 2.83 1.19 -20.11
CA SER A 332 4.03 1.72 -20.76
C SER A 332 5.32 1.42 -19.97
N HIS A 333 5.22 1.11 -18.68
CA HIS A 333 6.35 0.71 -17.83
C HIS A 333 6.66 -0.81 -17.84
N PHE A 334 6.01 -1.61 -18.70
CA PHE A 334 6.08 -3.08 -18.65
C PHE A 334 7.50 -3.65 -18.68
N VAL A 335 8.41 -3.01 -19.40
CA VAL A 335 9.78 -3.51 -19.62
C VAL A 335 10.86 -2.69 -18.92
N MET A 336 10.47 -1.81 -17.99
CA MET A 336 11.38 -0.80 -17.42
C MET A 336 11.95 -1.15 -16.04
N HIS A 337 11.14 -1.75 -15.16
CA HIS A 337 11.43 -1.77 -13.71
C HIS A 337 11.64 -3.17 -13.13
N GLY A 338 12.24 -4.07 -13.91
CA GLY A 338 12.55 -5.44 -13.48
C GLY A 338 11.39 -6.43 -13.53
N ALA A 339 11.68 -7.67 -13.14
CA ALA A 339 10.80 -8.82 -13.35
C ALA A 339 9.51 -8.75 -12.50
N HIS A 340 9.62 -8.29 -11.25
CA HIS A 340 8.48 -8.24 -10.34
C HIS A 340 7.41 -7.22 -10.78
N VAL A 341 7.84 -6.04 -11.24
CA VAL A 341 6.94 -5.04 -11.87
C VAL A 341 6.32 -5.60 -13.15
N ALA A 342 7.13 -6.22 -14.01
CA ALA A 342 6.64 -6.82 -15.24
C ALA A 342 5.53 -7.86 -14.98
N ASP A 343 5.68 -8.68 -13.94
CA ASP A 343 4.68 -9.66 -13.56
C ASP A 343 3.37 -9.03 -13.07
N ILE A 344 3.43 -7.93 -12.31
CA ILE A 344 2.22 -7.16 -11.92
C ILE A 344 1.48 -6.66 -13.18
N ILE A 345 2.21 -6.11 -14.16
CA ILE A 345 1.63 -5.58 -15.39
C ILE A 345 1.03 -6.71 -16.26
N LYS A 346 1.66 -7.89 -16.33
CA LYS A 346 1.07 -9.08 -16.98
C LYS A 346 -0.27 -9.47 -16.35
N HIS A 347 -0.38 -9.41 -15.03
CA HIS A 347 -1.65 -9.67 -14.34
C HIS A 347 -2.71 -8.61 -14.66
N LEU A 348 -2.34 -7.33 -14.71
CA LEU A 348 -3.24 -6.25 -15.15
C LEU A 348 -3.72 -6.48 -16.59
N ILE A 349 -2.82 -6.77 -17.54
CA ILE A 349 -3.16 -7.07 -18.93
C ILE A 349 -4.14 -8.25 -19.01
N THR A 350 -3.85 -9.32 -18.26
CA THR A 350 -4.73 -10.50 -18.20
C THR A 350 -6.11 -10.14 -17.65
N PHE A 351 -6.18 -9.27 -16.64
CA PHE A 351 -7.42 -8.78 -16.07
C PHE A 351 -8.24 -7.96 -17.08
N LEU A 352 -7.61 -7.01 -17.78
CA LEU A 352 -8.28 -6.16 -18.79
C LEU A 352 -8.83 -7.00 -19.95
N LYS A 353 -8.04 -7.96 -20.46
CA LYS A 353 -8.49 -8.88 -21.52
C LYS A 353 -9.67 -9.76 -21.11
N LYS A 354 -9.76 -10.15 -19.83
CA LYS A 354 -10.89 -10.94 -19.31
C LYS A 354 -12.19 -10.16 -19.23
N ARG A 355 -12.12 -8.82 -19.11
CA ARG A 355 -13.29 -7.95 -19.04
C ARG A 355 -13.81 -7.49 -20.40
N GLU A 356 -13.18 -7.95 -21.49
CA GLU A 356 -13.49 -7.51 -22.86
C GLU A 356 -13.44 -5.98 -23.01
N ASP A 357 -12.51 -5.36 -22.26
CA ASP A 357 -12.20 -3.93 -22.39
C ASP A 357 -11.58 -3.65 -23.77
N ASP A 358 -11.62 -2.40 -24.25
CA ASP A 358 -10.99 -1.99 -25.51
C ASP A 358 -9.46 -1.95 -25.37
N TRP A 359 -8.88 -3.14 -25.20
CA TRP A 359 -7.45 -3.32 -25.01
C TRP A 359 -6.67 -2.88 -26.25
N SER A 360 -7.29 -2.85 -27.43
CA SER A 360 -6.66 -2.34 -28.66
C SER A 360 -6.31 -0.86 -28.52
N ALA A 361 -7.25 -0.05 -28.02
CA ALA A 361 -7.02 1.36 -27.73
C ALA A 361 -6.04 1.53 -26.57
N ILE A 362 -6.20 0.75 -25.49
CA ILE A 362 -5.31 0.83 -24.32
C ILE A 362 -3.85 0.51 -24.69
N PHE A 363 -3.61 -0.55 -25.47
CA PHE A 363 -2.26 -0.93 -25.90
C PHE A 363 -1.68 0.10 -26.85
N LEU A 364 -2.48 0.64 -27.77
CA LEU A 364 -2.03 1.69 -28.66
C LEU A 364 -1.62 2.94 -27.89
N GLU A 365 -2.41 3.38 -26.92
CA GLU A 365 -2.07 4.52 -26.07
C GLU A 365 -0.83 4.26 -25.21
N ALA A 366 -0.63 3.04 -24.70
CA ALA A 366 0.58 2.67 -23.97
C ALA A 366 1.83 2.79 -24.86
N LEU A 367 1.73 2.33 -26.11
CA LEU A 367 2.80 2.42 -27.10
C LEU A 367 3.08 3.89 -27.48
N LYS A 368 2.04 4.71 -27.66
CA LYS A 368 2.20 6.15 -27.90
C LYS A 368 2.92 6.85 -26.75
N LYS A 369 2.61 6.49 -25.50
CA LYS A 369 3.28 7.03 -24.31
C LYS A 369 4.75 6.65 -24.27
N ALA A 370 5.07 5.37 -24.46
CA ALA A 370 6.45 4.89 -24.52
C ALA A 370 7.25 5.56 -25.65
N TYR A 371 6.62 5.75 -26.82
CA TYR A 371 7.22 6.48 -27.94
C TYR A 371 7.38 7.98 -27.66
N HIS A 372 6.46 8.59 -26.90
CA HIS A 372 6.54 10.00 -26.59
C HIS A 372 7.75 10.32 -25.70
N TRP A 373 8.05 9.49 -24.70
CA TRP A 373 9.26 9.61 -23.88
C TRP A 373 10.52 9.73 -24.74
N HIS A 374 10.65 8.88 -25.76
CA HIS A 374 11.72 8.96 -26.77
C HIS A 374 11.83 10.31 -27.49
N THR A 375 10.69 10.89 -27.87
CA THR A 375 10.66 12.15 -28.63
C THR A 375 10.95 13.39 -27.78
N VAL A 376 10.62 13.35 -26.48
CA VAL A 376 10.91 14.44 -25.54
C VAL A 376 12.38 14.43 -25.14
N ASP A 377 12.95 13.27 -24.82
CA ASP A 377 14.36 13.12 -24.44
C ASP A 377 15.31 13.57 -25.57
N SER A 378 14.96 13.26 -26.82
CA SER A 378 15.70 13.68 -28.02
C SER A 378 15.78 15.20 -28.23
N SER A 379 14.98 15.99 -27.49
CA SER A 379 14.88 17.45 -27.65
C SER A 379 15.47 18.25 -26.48
N GLY A 380 15.86 17.60 -25.37
CA GLY A 380 16.05 18.30 -24.10
C GLY A 380 17.26 17.93 -23.22
N ASN A 381 17.85 16.73 -23.28
CA ASN A 381 18.98 16.36 -22.42
C ASN A 381 19.89 15.31 -23.08
N GLU A 382 21.21 15.51 -23.03
CA GLU A 382 22.23 14.62 -23.62
C GLU A 382 22.56 13.38 -22.76
N ASP A 383 21.93 13.20 -21.59
CA ASP A 383 22.36 12.20 -20.59
C ASP A 383 21.62 10.85 -20.64
N ILE A 384 20.54 10.70 -21.42
CA ILE A 384 19.94 9.39 -21.75
C ILE A 384 19.84 9.32 -23.28
N SER A 385 20.66 8.47 -23.91
CA SER A 385 20.68 8.39 -25.36
C SER A 385 19.28 8.08 -25.89
N SER A 386 18.82 8.84 -26.88
CA SER A 386 17.58 8.60 -27.61
C SER A 386 17.46 7.16 -28.15
N GLU A 387 18.56 6.42 -28.28
CA GLU A 387 18.54 5.01 -28.64
C GLU A 387 17.91 4.09 -27.57
N ASN A 388 18.04 4.42 -26.28
CA ASN A 388 17.52 3.59 -25.19
C ASN A 388 15.99 3.65 -25.10
N SER A 389 15.40 4.84 -25.16
CA SER A 389 13.95 5.01 -25.10
C SER A 389 13.23 4.50 -26.36
N PHE A 390 13.87 4.56 -27.53
CA PHE A 390 13.38 3.89 -28.74
C PHE A 390 13.34 2.36 -28.55
N LEU A 391 14.40 1.80 -27.98
CA LEU A 391 14.51 0.39 -27.68
C LEU A 391 13.46 -0.06 -26.64
N GLU A 392 13.16 0.76 -25.63
CA GLU A 392 12.11 0.48 -24.65
C GLU A 392 10.72 0.41 -25.29
N CYS A 393 10.38 1.37 -26.17
CA CYS A 393 9.12 1.32 -26.93
C CYS A 393 9.04 0.05 -27.80
N LYS A 394 10.16 -0.33 -28.42
CA LYS A 394 10.26 -1.56 -29.22
C LYS A 394 10.07 -2.82 -28.38
N ASN A 395 10.74 -2.90 -27.23
CA ASN A 395 10.63 -4.01 -26.30
C ASN A 395 9.21 -4.15 -25.75
N LEU A 396 8.56 -3.03 -25.41
CA LEU A 396 7.16 -3.00 -25.02
C LEU A 396 6.27 -3.57 -26.12
N ALA A 397 6.46 -3.16 -27.38
CA ALA A 397 5.70 -3.68 -28.52
C ALA A 397 5.89 -5.19 -28.72
N VAL A 398 7.12 -5.69 -28.55
CA VAL A 398 7.43 -7.13 -28.58
C VAL A 398 6.65 -7.87 -27.50
N GLU A 399 6.73 -7.43 -26.25
CA GLU A 399 6.04 -8.06 -25.12
C GLU A 399 4.51 -8.05 -25.29
N LEU A 400 3.92 -6.90 -25.65
CA LEU A 400 2.48 -6.78 -25.88
C LEU A 400 2.02 -7.66 -27.05
N SER A 401 2.74 -7.67 -28.17
CA SER A 401 2.42 -8.55 -29.31
C SER A 401 2.60 -10.04 -28.97
N GLY A 402 3.54 -10.36 -28.07
CA GLY A 402 3.79 -11.70 -27.54
C GLY A 402 2.59 -12.30 -26.80
N THR A 403 1.69 -11.46 -26.31
CA THR A 403 0.45 -11.91 -25.67
C THR A 403 -0.59 -12.51 -26.64
N PHE A 404 -0.37 -12.42 -27.96
CA PHE A 404 -1.24 -12.96 -29.02
C PHE A 404 -0.61 -14.17 -29.71
N ILE A 405 -0.64 -15.31 -29.03
CA ILE A 405 -0.14 -16.60 -29.55
C ILE A 405 -1.28 -17.63 -29.53
N GLY A 406 -1.28 -18.54 -30.51
CA GLY A 406 -2.23 -19.66 -30.57
C GLY A 406 -3.69 -19.20 -30.67
N ALA A 407 -4.56 -19.75 -29.83
CA ALA A 407 -5.99 -19.45 -29.84
C ALA A 407 -6.31 -17.97 -29.54
N ALA A 408 -5.46 -17.28 -28.75
CA ALA A 408 -5.65 -15.86 -28.43
C ALA A 408 -5.55 -14.97 -29.68
N ARG A 409 -4.67 -15.31 -30.63
CA ARG A 409 -4.53 -14.60 -31.92
C ARG A 409 -5.85 -14.58 -32.69
N ASN A 410 -6.51 -15.73 -32.78
CA ASN A 410 -7.75 -15.87 -33.54
C ASN A 410 -8.93 -15.18 -32.83
N LYS A 411 -8.99 -15.28 -31.50
CA LYS A 411 -10.03 -14.61 -30.69
C LYS A 411 -10.00 -13.09 -30.87
N HIS A 412 -8.80 -12.51 -30.98
CA HIS A 412 -8.55 -11.09 -30.89
C HIS A 412 -8.20 -10.42 -32.23
N MET A 413 -8.48 -11.10 -33.35
CA MET A 413 -8.00 -10.68 -34.67
C MET A 413 -8.50 -9.28 -35.08
N SER A 414 -9.78 -8.98 -34.86
CA SER A 414 -10.38 -7.69 -35.19
C SER A 414 -9.72 -6.53 -34.44
N ASP A 415 -9.38 -6.78 -33.18
CA ASP A 415 -8.78 -5.79 -32.28
C ASP A 415 -7.30 -5.55 -32.65
N ILE A 416 -6.55 -6.60 -33.02
CA ILE A 416 -5.19 -6.47 -33.55
C ILE A 416 -5.21 -5.64 -34.84
N LEU A 417 -6.18 -5.92 -35.74
CA LEU A 417 -6.33 -5.18 -36.99
C LEU A 417 -6.60 -3.69 -36.73
N LYS A 418 -7.48 -3.40 -35.77
CA LYS A 418 -7.79 -2.04 -35.34
C LYS A 418 -6.54 -1.33 -34.79
N LEU A 419 -5.80 -1.96 -33.87
CA LEU A 419 -4.56 -1.41 -33.31
C LEU A 419 -3.54 -1.04 -34.41
N VAL A 420 -3.37 -1.91 -35.41
CA VAL A 420 -2.45 -1.65 -36.53
C VAL A 420 -2.94 -0.48 -37.38
N LYS A 421 -4.23 -0.41 -37.72
CA LYS A 421 -4.79 0.71 -38.51
C LYS A 421 -4.66 2.04 -37.77
N ASP A 422 -5.12 2.08 -36.53
CA ASP A 422 -5.10 3.28 -35.70
C ASP A 422 -3.64 3.72 -35.41
N GLY A 423 -2.71 2.76 -35.31
CA GLY A 423 -1.28 3.03 -35.18
C GLY A 423 -0.64 3.59 -36.46
N ILE A 424 -1.06 3.12 -37.64
CA ILE A 424 -0.67 3.71 -38.92
C ILE A 424 -1.20 5.14 -39.01
N GLU A 425 -2.49 5.35 -38.75
CA GLU A 425 -3.09 6.69 -38.76
C GLU A 425 -2.32 7.65 -37.85
N TYR A 426 -2.02 7.24 -36.61
CA TYR A 426 -1.20 8.02 -35.68
C TYR A 426 0.16 8.41 -36.27
N ALA A 427 0.91 7.47 -36.84
CA ALA A 427 2.23 7.76 -37.40
C ALA A 427 2.22 8.79 -38.54
N PHE A 428 1.08 8.92 -39.24
CA PHE A 428 0.90 9.87 -40.33
C PHE A 428 0.32 11.23 -39.90
N VAL A 429 -0.10 11.40 -38.63
CA VAL A 429 -0.63 12.68 -38.13
C VAL A 429 0.42 13.80 -38.21
N ASP A 430 1.67 13.54 -37.82
CA ASP A 430 2.79 14.49 -37.90
C ASP A 430 3.98 13.87 -38.65
N ALA A 431 3.73 13.39 -39.88
CA ALA A 431 4.79 12.89 -40.74
C ALA A 431 5.72 14.04 -41.22
N PRO A 432 7.06 13.86 -41.22
CA PRO A 432 7.79 12.60 -40.99
C PRO A 432 8.18 12.33 -39.53
N LYS A 433 7.88 13.22 -38.59
CA LYS A 433 8.40 13.15 -37.21
C LYS A 433 7.95 11.89 -36.46
N GLN A 434 6.74 11.41 -36.74
CA GLN A 434 6.15 10.24 -36.07
C GLN A 434 6.27 8.93 -36.87
N LEU A 435 6.91 8.94 -38.05
CA LEU A 435 6.98 7.74 -38.90
C LEU A 435 7.76 6.59 -38.26
N SER A 436 8.75 6.88 -37.41
CA SER A 436 9.50 5.84 -36.69
C SER A 436 8.65 5.07 -35.67
N PHE A 437 7.44 5.56 -35.33
CA PHE A 437 6.47 4.79 -34.54
C PHE A 437 6.05 3.49 -35.23
N LEU A 438 6.02 3.46 -36.57
CA LEU A 438 5.69 2.25 -37.32
C LEU A 438 6.71 1.14 -37.06
N GLU A 439 7.99 1.50 -37.03
CA GLU A 439 9.10 0.58 -36.76
C GLU A 439 9.18 0.22 -35.28
N ALA A 440 9.01 1.20 -34.38
CA ALA A 440 9.08 0.97 -32.94
C ALA A 440 7.92 0.11 -32.42
N ALA A 441 6.71 0.35 -32.89
CA ALA A 441 5.50 -0.21 -32.30
C ALA A 441 4.72 -1.13 -33.27
N VAL A 442 4.28 -0.58 -34.40
CA VAL A 442 3.24 -1.21 -35.24
C VAL A 442 3.73 -2.50 -35.89
N VAL A 443 4.97 -2.54 -36.38
CA VAL A 443 5.54 -3.68 -37.12
C VAL A 443 5.48 -4.99 -36.33
N HIS A 444 5.52 -4.94 -35.01
CA HIS A 444 5.50 -6.13 -34.15
C HIS A 444 4.12 -6.83 -34.10
N PHE A 445 3.05 -6.11 -34.42
CA PHE A 445 1.69 -6.65 -34.47
C PHE A 445 1.33 -7.21 -35.86
N VAL A 446 1.99 -6.76 -36.93
CA VAL A 446 1.72 -7.20 -38.32
C VAL A 446 1.85 -8.73 -38.50
N PRO A 447 2.89 -9.42 -37.97
CA PRO A 447 2.99 -10.89 -38.04
C PRO A 447 1.84 -11.65 -37.37
N LYS A 448 1.07 -10.96 -36.51
CA LYS A 448 -0.09 -11.53 -35.82
C LYS A 448 -1.36 -11.48 -36.69
N LEU A 449 -1.34 -10.78 -37.83
CA LEU A 449 -2.45 -10.72 -38.80
C LEU A 449 -2.29 -11.78 -39.91
N PRO A 450 -3.37 -12.20 -40.59
CA PRO A 450 -3.28 -13.03 -41.78
C PRO A 450 -2.82 -12.21 -42.99
N ALA A 451 -2.15 -12.87 -43.95
CA ALA A 451 -1.61 -12.20 -45.14
C ALA A 451 -2.67 -11.44 -45.97
N SER A 452 -3.92 -11.90 -45.95
CA SER A 452 -5.05 -11.24 -46.66
C SER A 452 -5.40 -9.87 -46.10
N ASP A 453 -5.19 -9.65 -44.80
CA ASP A 453 -5.51 -8.40 -44.14
C ASP A 453 -4.35 -7.41 -44.26
N VAL A 454 -3.11 -7.92 -44.21
CA VAL A 454 -1.90 -7.13 -44.46
C VAL A 454 -1.89 -6.54 -45.88
N LEU A 455 -2.41 -7.26 -46.88
CA LEU A 455 -2.48 -6.78 -48.27
C LEU A 455 -3.56 -5.71 -48.52
N LYS A 456 -4.49 -5.52 -47.58
CA LYS A 456 -5.58 -4.53 -47.66
C LYS A 456 -5.31 -3.26 -46.85
N MET A 457 -4.31 -3.32 -45.98
CA MET A 457 -3.75 -2.18 -45.25
C MET A 457 -2.76 -1.46 -46.17
#